data_AF-A0A453RV57-F1
#
_entry.id   AF-A0A453RV57-F1
#
_cell.length_a   1.000
_cell.length_b   1.000
_cell.length_c   1.000
_cell.angle_alpha   90.00
_cell.angle_beta   90.00
_cell.angle_gamma   90.00
#
_symmetry.space_group_name_H-M   'P 1'
#
loop_
_entity.id
_entity.type
_entity.pdbx_description
1 polymer ?
#
loop_
_entity_poly.entity_id
_entity_poly.type
_entity_poly.pdbx_seq_one_letter_code
_entity_poly.pdbx_strand_id
1 'polypeptide(L)' 'MAYDMLDAINNGKDSWKVKVRVISLWDVVNLNNNELISLDMTLLDEQVSLLVKGYIFPT' A
#
# COMPACT_ATOMS: atom_id res chain seq x y z
N MET A 1 -6.55 -15.64 13.92
CA MET A 1 -5.79 -14.39 14.16
C MET A 1 -6.60 -13.23 13.61
N ALA A 2 -6.80 -12.19 14.40
CA ALA A 2 -7.53 -10.99 13.99
C ALA A 2 -6.72 -10.17 12.98
N TYR A 3 -7.40 -9.39 12.15
CA TYR A 3 -6.78 -8.41 11.26
C TYR A 3 -6.71 -7.06 11.97
N ASP A 4 -5.64 -6.32 11.71
CA ASP A 4 -5.47 -4.93 12.13
C ASP A 4 -6.27 -3.99 11.21
N MET A 5 -6.73 -2.86 11.74
CA MET A 5 -7.34 -1.77 10.98
C MET A 5 -6.26 -0.82 10.42
N LEU A 6 -6.58 -0.06 9.39
CA LEU A 6 -5.66 0.87 8.72
C LEU A 6 -5.21 2.01 9.63
N ASP A 7 -6.04 2.44 10.58
CA ASP A 7 -5.70 3.48 11.56
C ASP A 7 -4.65 3.03 12.61
N ALA A 8 -4.49 1.71 12.78
CA ALA A 8 -3.52 1.12 13.69
C ALA A 8 -2.10 1.00 13.08
N ILE A 9 -1.95 1.32 11.79
CA ILE A 9 -0.64 1.32 11.11
C ILE A 9 0.16 2.53 11.61
N ASN A 10 1.29 2.27 12.26
CA ASN A 10 2.19 3.29 12.82
C ASN A 10 3.63 2.77 12.83
N ASN A 11 4.55 3.36 13.61
CA ASN A 11 5.95 2.89 13.67
C ASN A 11 6.26 2.09 14.95
N GLY A 12 5.25 1.69 15.73
CA GLY A 12 5.41 1.02 17.03
C GLY A 12 5.50 -0.51 16.98
N LYS A 13 5.40 -1.11 15.79
CA LYS A 13 5.41 -2.56 15.57
C LYS A 13 6.13 -2.86 14.26
N ASP A 14 6.67 -4.06 14.10
CA ASP A 14 7.41 -4.43 12.89
C ASP A 14 6.51 -4.90 11.73
N SER A 15 5.27 -5.33 12.00
CA SER A 15 4.40 -5.92 10.98
C SER A 15 2.92 -5.81 11.33
N TRP A 16 2.08 -5.48 10.35
CA TRP A 16 0.63 -5.48 10.46
C TRP A 16 0.03 -6.50 9.52
N LYS A 17 -1.10 -7.08 9.92
CA LYS A 17 -1.88 -7.97 9.06
C LYS A 17 -3.25 -7.34 8.85
N VAL A 18 -3.47 -6.72 7.70
CA VAL A 18 -4.72 -5.99 7.40
C VAL A 18 -5.61 -6.76 6.44
N LYS A 19 -6.92 -6.51 6.49
CA LYS A 19 -7.91 -6.98 5.51
C LYS A 19 -8.60 -5.76 4.91
N VAL A 20 -8.32 -5.50 3.64
CA VAL A 20 -8.71 -4.26 2.97
C VAL A 20 -9.30 -4.55 1.58
N ARG A 21 -10.02 -3.58 1.03
CA ARG A 21 -10.34 -3.49 -0.40
C ARG A 21 -9.37 -2.52 -1.05
N VAL A 22 -8.79 -2.90 -2.17
CA VAL A 22 -8.08 -1.97 -3.05
C VAL A 22 -9.11 -1.22 -3.89
N ILE A 23 -9.14 0.11 -3.80
CA ILE A 23 -10.09 0.95 -4.56
C ILE A 23 -9.43 1.50 -5.84
N SER A 24 -8.13 1.75 -5.78
CA SER A 24 -7.37 2.22 -6.91
C SER A 24 -5.94 1.70 -6.86
N LEU A 25 -5.37 1.50 -8.04
CA LEU A 25 -4.05 0.94 -8.26
C LEU A 25 -3.42 1.68 -9.44
N TRP A 26 -2.23 2.23 -9.25
CA TRP A 26 -1.50 2.94 -10.29
C TRP A 26 -0.05 2.49 -10.36
N ASP A 27 0.36 2.07 -11.55
CA ASP A 27 1.76 1.83 -11.86
C ASP A 27 2.47 3.18 -12.05
N VAL A 28 3.56 3.37 -11.31
CA VAL A 28 4.44 4.52 -11.48
C VAL A 28 5.66 4.03 -12.23
N VAL A 29 5.77 4.47 -13.48
CA VAL A 29 6.86 4.09 -14.39
C VAL A 29 7.87 5.22 -14.57
N ASN A 30 9.12 4.85 -14.80
CA ASN A 30 10.16 5.78 -15.21
C ASN A 30 9.90 6.19 -16.65
N LEU A 31 9.62 7.46 -16.90
CA LEU A 31 9.29 7.94 -18.25
C LEU A 31 10.47 7.87 -19.23
N ASN A 32 11.71 7.70 -18.75
CA ASN A 32 12.90 7.66 -19.61
C ASN A 32 13.15 6.27 -20.21
N ASN A 33 12.80 5.19 -19.50
CA ASN A 33 13.06 3.81 -19.93
C ASN A 33 11.83 2.88 -19.79
N ASN A 34 10.69 3.42 -19.35
CA ASN A 34 9.43 2.74 -19.14
C ASN A 34 9.46 1.59 -18.11
N GLU A 35 10.46 1.56 -17.23
CA GLU A 35 10.57 0.59 -16.15
C GLU A 35 9.63 0.93 -14.98
N LEU A 36 9.06 -0.08 -14.33
CA LEU A 36 8.23 0.09 -13.14
C LEU A 36 9.10 0.53 -11.95
N ILE A 37 8.78 1.67 -11.34
CA ILE A 37 9.47 2.22 -10.16
C ILE A 37 8.70 1.89 -8.87
N SER A 38 7.39 2.12 -8.88
CA SER A 38 6.57 2.01 -7.68
C SER A 38 5.11 1.75 -8.04
N LEU A 39 4.34 1.40 -7.02
CA LEU A 39 2.92 1.14 -7.09
C LEU A 39 2.21 2.05 -6.08
N ASP A 40 1.33 2.92 -6.55
CA ASP A 40 0.47 3.72 -5.69
C ASP A 40 -0.88 3.01 -5.54
N MET A 41 -1.35 2.88 -4.30
CA MET A 41 -2.59 2.17 -3.95
C MET A 41 -3.46 3.01 -3.02
N THR A 42 -4.78 2.96 -3.21
CA THR A 42 -5.73 3.40 -2.18
C THR A 42 -6.43 2.18 -1.59
N LEU A 43 -6.27 2.00 -0.29
CA LEU A 43 -6.85 0.92 0.48
C LEU A 43 -8.03 1.44 1.30
N LEU A 44 -9.07 0.63 1.46
CA LEU A 44 -10.23 0.92 2.29
C LEU A 44 -10.52 -0.28 3.18
N ASP A 45 -10.74 -0.03 4.47
CA ASP A 45 -11.34 -0.99 5.39
C ASP A 45 -12.69 -0.47 5.91
N GLU A 46 -13.23 -1.12 6.95
CA GLU A 46 -14.53 -0.77 7.51
C GLU A 46 -14.56 0.60 8.18
N GLN A 47 -13.41 1.19 8.50
CA GLN A 47 -13.31 2.43 9.28
C GLN A 47 -12.76 3.61 8.47
N VAL A 48 -11.72 3.40 7.64
CA VAL A 48 -10.97 4.51 7.00
C VAL A 48 -10.40 4.11 5.63
N SER A 49 -10.15 5.10 4.76
CA SER A 49 -9.34 4.96 3.55
C SER A 49 -7.90 5.44 3.75
N LEU A 50 -6.91 4.64 3.36
CA LEU A 50 -5.47 4.97 3.43
C LEU A 50 -4.82 4.93 2.05
N LEU A 51 -4.06 5.98 1.71
CA LEU A 51 -3.20 5.98 0.53
C LEU A 51 -1.84 5.38 0.90
N VAL A 52 -1.42 4.38 0.13
CA VAL A 52 -0.17 3.63 0.33
C VAL A 52 0.68 3.74 -0.94
N LYS A 53 1.96 4.08 -0.77
CA LYS A 53 2.96 4.07 -1.84
C LYS A 53 3.95 2.93 -1.60
N GLY A 54 3.89 1.90 -2.43
CA GLY A 54 4.81 0.76 -2.39
C GLY A 54 5.93 0.94 -3.39
N TYR A 55 7.19 0.80 -2.96
CA TYR A 55 8.34 0.82 -3.86
C TYR A 55 8.71 -0.59 -4.27
N ILE A 56 8.90 -0.82 -5.56
CA ILE A 56 9.37 -2.11 -6.09
C ILE A 56 10.84 -1.91 -6.43
N PHE A 57 11.71 -2.57 -5.68
CA PHE A 57 13.13 -2.60 -5.98
C PHE A 57 13.43 -3.82 -6.86
N PRO A 58 14.04 -3.66 -8.04
CA PRO A 58 14.47 -4.80 -8.84
C PRO A 58 15.50 -5.61 -8.04
N THR A 59 15.29 -6.93 -7.99
CA THR A 59 16.19 -7.92 -7.38
C THR A 59 17.34 -8.27 -8.30
#